data_AF-A0A258WSI4-F1
#
_entry.id   AF-A0A258WSI4-F1
#
_cell.length_a   1.000
_cell.length_b   1.000
_cell.length_c   1.000
_cell.angle_alpha   90.00
_cell.angle_beta   90.00
_cell.angle_gamma   90.00
#
_symmetry.space_group_name_H-M   'P 1'
#
loop_
_entity.id
_entity.type
_entity.pdbx_description
1 polymer ?
#
loop_
_entity_poly.entity_id
_entity_poly.type
_entity_poly.pdbx_seq_one_letter_code
_entity_poly.pdbx_strand_id
1 'polypeptide(L)'
;MFNIITRRTLLEYVKQYPLASTALLEWYHELEKADFKNFNELKEVYGNASLVGDERMVFNIMGNKFRLVVRIVFEYKAIQVKWFGTHAEYDKIDVESVIFKKDNMELKIIKTEELYQDYLNWVDELFDKQLSPDTKEGEMLQVALLLIKQYEDANYPVPMPDPIEAIKAKMKEAGLRNKDLVGKVGSKGYVSSILSGRKPLTLELAKLFHRELNIPAEVFLS
;
A
#
# COMPACT_ATOMS: atom_id res chain seq x y z
N MET A 1 -3.79 0.03 -12.86
CA MET A 1 -3.93 -0.71 -11.59
C MET A 1 -2.59 -1.32 -11.26
N PHE A 2 -2.07 -1.10 -10.05
CA PHE A 2 -0.76 -1.64 -9.65
C PHE A 2 -0.88 -3.06 -9.08
N ASN A 3 0.13 -3.89 -9.35
CA ASN A 3 0.40 -5.12 -8.64
C ASN A 3 1.35 -4.84 -7.48
N ILE A 4 0.84 -4.83 -6.25
CA ILE A 4 1.65 -4.68 -5.05
C ILE A 4 2.07 -6.06 -4.57
N ILE A 5 3.35 -6.36 -4.76
CA ILE A 5 3.99 -7.62 -4.34
C ILE A 5 4.59 -7.49 -2.95
N THR A 6 5.16 -8.58 -2.41
CA THR A 6 5.69 -8.69 -1.04
C THR A 6 4.62 -8.51 0.04
N ARG A 7 3.40 -9.01 -0.22
CA ARG A 7 2.25 -8.86 0.69
C ARG A 7 2.47 -9.51 2.04
N ARG A 8 3.21 -10.63 2.11
CA ARG A 8 3.63 -11.24 3.39
C ARG A 8 4.31 -10.20 4.30
N THR A 9 5.28 -9.47 3.75
CA THR A 9 6.03 -8.43 4.45
C THR A 9 5.14 -7.29 4.90
N LEU A 10 4.24 -6.80 4.02
CA LEU A 10 3.25 -5.79 4.40
C LEU A 10 2.36 -6.25 5.57
N LEU A 11 1.86 -7.48 5.52
CA LEU A 11 1.01 -8.04 6.56
C LEU A 11 1.76 -8.27 7.88
N GLU A 12 3.05 -8.56 7.83
CA GLU A 12 3.92 -8.59 9.00
C GLU A 12 4.05 -7.21 9.64
N TYR A 13 4.23 -6.15 8.84
CA TYR A 13 4.25 -4.78 9.35
C TYR A 13 2.91 -4.33 9.94
N VAL A 14 1.79 -4.71 9.32
CA VAL A 14 0.44 -4.48 9.87
C VAL A 14 0.30 -5.10 11.27
N LYS A 15 0.85 -6.30 11.48
CA LYS A 15 0.85 -6.97 12.79
C LYS A 15 1.82 -6.31 13.78
N GLN A 16 3.02 -5.96 13.33
CA GLN A 16 4.09 -5.41 14.17
C GLN A 16 3.80 -3.97 14.62
N TYR A 17 3.12 -3.19 13.78
CA TYR A 17 2.80 -1.79 14.05
C TYR A 17 1.27 -1.55 14.02
N PRO A 18 0.51 -2.03 15.04
CA PRO A 18 -0.96 -1.92 15.05
C PRO A 18 -1.47 -0.48 14.91
N LEU A 19 -0.70 0.50 15.41
CA LEU A 19 -1.05 1.92 15.29
C LEU A 19 -1.11 2.39 13.83
N ALA A 20 -0.31 1.80 12.94
CA ALA A 20 -0.22 2.15 11.53
C ALA A 20 -0.98 1.19 10.61
N SER A 21 -1.56 0.11 11.16
CA SER A 21 -2.28 -0.93 10.41
C SER A 21 -3.27 -0.34 9.41
N THR A 22 -4.22 0.48 9.88
CA THR A 22 -5.24 1.10 9.02
C THR A 22 -4.62 1.91 7.90
N ALA A 23 -3.62 2.73 8.20
CA ALA A 23 -2.97 3.58 7.19
C ALA A 23 -2.20 2.75 6.14
N LEU A 24 -1.61 1.62 6.53
CA LEU A 24 -0.95 0.70 5.60
C LEU A 24 -1.94 -0.02 4.69
N LEU A 25 -3.09 -0.45 5.24
CA LEU A 25 -4.15 -1.10 4.46
C LEU A 25 -4.82 -0.10 3.50
N GLU A 26 -5.09 1.12 3.96
CA GLU A 26 -5.59 2.21 3.11
C GLU A 26 -4.61 2.50 1.97
N TRP A 27 -3.32 2.69 2.29
CA TRP A 27 -2.28 2.88 1.26
C TRP A 27 -2.28 1.73 0.24
N TYR A 28 -2.35 0.48 0.70
CA TYR A 28 -2.37 -0.67 -0.19
C TYR A 28 -3.56 -0.61 -1.16
N HIS A 29 -4.78 -0.45 -0.65
CA HIS A 29 -5.99 -0.49 -1.48
C HIS A 29 -6.12 0.74 -2.40
N GLU A 30 -5.61 1.89 -1.98
CA GLU A 30 -5.52 3.07 -2.83
C GLU A 30 -4.53 2.88 -3.99
N LEU A 31 -3.31 2.44 -3.69
CA LEU A 31 -2.28 2.24 -4.71
C LEU A 31 -2.59 1.06 -5.62
N GLU A 32 -3.19 -0.01 -5.10
CA GLU A 32 -3.63 -1.14 -5.92
C GLU A 32 -4.53 -0.61 -7.04
N LYS A 33 -5.54 0.21 -6.72
CA LYS A 33 -6.50 0.77 -7.69
C LYS A 33 -5.94 1.92 -8.55
N ALA A 34 -4.81 2.50 -8.17
CA ALA A 34 -4.23 3.65 -8.87
C ALA A 34 -3.68 3.28 -10.26
N ASP A 35 -3.47 4.29 -11.10
CA ASP A 35 -2.90 4.11 -12.44
C ASP A 35 -1.90 5.21 -12.85
N PHE A 36 -1.14 5.74 -11.88
CA PHE A 36 -0.08 6.72 -12.13
C PHE A 36 0.90 6.21 -13.19
N LYS A 37 1.28 7.09 -14.12
CA LYS A 37 2.25 6.78 -15.19
C LYS A 37 3.69 7.11 -14.82
N ASN A 38 3.88 8.00 -13.85
CA ASN A 38 5.19 8.46 -13.42
C ASN A 38 5.11 9.06 -12.00
N PHE A 39 6.28 9.38 -11.45
CA PHE A 39 6.38 9.95 -10.10
C PHE A 39 5.66 11.30 -9.96
N ASN A 40 5.63 12.14 -10.99
CA ASN A 40 4.98 13.46 -10.89
C ASN A 40 3.47 13.31 -10.66
N GLU A 41 2.80 12.46 -11.44
CA GLU A 41 1.36 12.16 -11.24
C GLU A 41 1.09 11.57 -9.84
N LEU A 42 1.97 10.69 -9.37
CA LEU A 42 1.87 10.14 -8.02
C LEU A 42 2.03 11.23 -6.95
N LYS A 43 3.00 12.13 -7.13
CA LYS A 43 3.33 13.22 -6.20
C LYS A 43 2.22 14.27 -6.10
N GLU A 44 1.44 14.48 -7.15
CA GLU A 44 0.25 15.34 -7.11
C GLU A 44 -0.80 14.83 -6.12
N VAL A 45 -0.96 13.51 -6.01
CA VAL A 45 -1.89 12.88 -5.06
C VAL A 45 -1.22 12.68 -3.69
N TYR A 46 -0.01 12.12 -3.68
CA TYR A 46 0.79 11.89 -2.48
C TYR A 46 1.87 12.97 -2.34
N GLY A 47 1.44 14.18 -1.99
CA GLY A 47 2.35 15.34 -1.82
C GLY A 47 3.49 15.13 -0.82
N ASN A 48 3.40 14.12 0.06
CA ASN A 48 4.45 13.74 1.01
C ASN A 48 5.44 12.69 0.48
N ALA A 49 5.17 12.08 -0.68
CA ALA A 49 6.02 11.03 -1.25
C ALA A 49 7.35 11.62 -1.73
N SER A 50 8.46 10.97 -1.41
CA SER A 50 9.80 11.43 -1.81
C SER A 50 10.51 10.34 -2.61
N LEU A 51 11.19 10.72 -3.68
CA LEU A 51 12.06 9.81 -4.44
C LEU A 51 13.42 9.71 -3.72
N VAL A 52 13.94 8.49 -3.60
CA VAL A 52 15.23 8.17 -2.97
C VAL A 52 15.98 7.18 -3.86
N GLY A 53 17.20 7.51 -4.25
CA GLY A 53 17.94 6.76 -5.27
C GLY A 53 17.19 6.72 -6.61
N ASP A 54 17.44 5.68 -7.40
CA ASP A 54 16.94 5.61 -8.78
C ASP A 54 15.46 5.19 -8.90
N GLU A 55 14.93 4.36 -8.00
CA GLU A 55 13.56 3.81 -8.12
C GLU A 55 12.81 3.61 -6.78
N ARG A 56 13.41 4.01 -5.66
CA ARG A 56 12.78 3.85 -4.35
C ARG A 56 12.01 5.11 -3.99
N MET A 57 10.87 4.92 -3.36
CA MET A 57 9.97 5.98 -2.94
C MET A 57 9.65 5.80 -1.48
N VAL A 58 9.56 6.93 -0.79
CA VAL A 58 9.27 7.00 0.64
C VAL A 58 7.97 7.74 0.86
N PHE A 59 7.00 7.06 1.45
CA PHE A 59 5.72 7.64 1.86
C PHE A 59 5.74 7.96 3.35
N ASN A 60 5.21 9.12 3.70
CA ASN A 60 5.01 9.47 5.11
C ASN A 60 3.67 8.91 5.58
N ILE A 61 3.71 8.05 6.60
CA ILE A 61 2.53 7.39 7.13
C ILE A 61 2.17 7.99 8.51
N MET A 62 0.87 8.24 8.71
CA MET A 62 0.28 8.82 9.92
C MET A 62 0.80 10.20 10.35
N GLY A 63 1.08 11.10 9.40
CA GLY A 63 1.60 12.45 9.70
C GLY A 63 3.06 12.39 10.17
N ASN A 64 3.91 11.78 9.34
CA ASN A 64 5.36 11.63 9.51
C ASN A 64 5.82 10.74 10.68
N LYS A 65 4.93 10.03 11.37
CA LYS A 65 5.32 9.10 12.44
C LYS A 65 6.09 7.89 11.92
N PHE A 66 5.70 7.41 10.74
CA PHE A 66 6.31 6.26 10.09
C PHE A 66 6.74 6.60 8.67
N ARG A 67 7.59 5.75 8.11
CA ARG A 67 8.02 5.78 6.70
C ARG A 67 7.74 4.42 6.09
N LEU A 68 7.14 4.43 4.91
CA LEU A 68 6.98 3.26 4.06
C LEU A 68 7.89 3.44 2.86
N VAL A 69 8.88 2.56 2.72
CA VAL A 69 9.81 2.54 1.59
C VAL A 69 9.34 1.46 0.62
N VAL A 70 9.15 1.85 -0.63
CA VAL A 70 8.75 0.95 -1.71
C VAL A 70 9.63 1.19 -2.93
N ARG A 71 9.70 0.20 -3.82
CA ARG A 71 10.16 0.39 -5.18
C ARG A 71 8.95 0.42 -6.09
N ILE A 72 8.84 1.40 -6.99
CA ILE A 72 7.74 1.48 -7.95
C ILE A 72 8.32 1.44 -9.36
N VAL A 73 7.90 0.45 -10.14
CA VAL A 73 8.27 0.32 -11.55
C VAL A 73 7.02 0.58 -12.39
N PHE A 74 6.86 1.83 -12.82
CA PHE A 74 5.63 2.32 -13.48
C PHE A 74 5.30 1.59 -14.77
N GLU A 75 6.31 1.21 -15.56
CA GLU A 75 6.14 0.49 -16.82
C GLU A 75 5.48 -0.87 -16.63
N TYR A 76 5.83 -1.58 -15.56
CA TYR A 76 5.25 -2.87 -15.19
C TYR A 76 4.03 -2.75 -14.27
N LYS A 77 3.67 -1.52 -13.88
CA LYS A 77 2.66 -1.25 -12.85
C LYS A 77 2.89 -2.12 -11.60
N ALA A 78 4.15 -2.24 -11.17
CA ALA A 78 4.52 -3.07 -10.03
C ALA A 78 5.04 -2.21 -8.87
N ILE A 79 4.64 -2.57 -7.65
CA ILE A 79 5.12 -1.94 -6.41
C ILE A 79 5.66 -3.05 -5.50
N GLN A 80 6.88 -2.90 -5.03
CA GLN A 80 7.49 -3.80 -4.06
C GLN A 80 7.68 -3.08 -2.73
N VAL A 81 7.15 -3.64 -1.64
CA VAL A 81 7.37 -3.13 -0.29
C VAL A 81 8.77 -3.52 0.16
N LYS A 82 9.63 -2.52 0.41
CA LYS A 82 11.02 -2.75 0.82
C LYS A 82 11.17 -2.69 2.33
N TRP A 83 10.51 -1.73 2.98
CA TRP A 83 10.69 -1.50 4.40
C TRP A 83 9.57 -0.64 4.99
N PHE A 84 9.25 -0.85 6.26
CA PHE A 84 8.38 0.02 7.04
C PHE A 84 8.87 0.14 8.48
N GLY A 85 8.74 1.34 9.05
CA GLY A 85 9.10 1.59 10.44
C GLY A 85 8.99 3.06 10.83
N THR A 86 9.41 3.37 12.05
CA THR A 86 9.42 4.73 12.58
C THR A 86 10.46 5.60 11.88
N HIS A 87 10.31 6.92 11.97
CA HIS A 87 11.32 7.84 11.44
C HIS A 87 12.72 7.59 12.03
N ALA A 88 12.81 7.30 13.34
CA ALA A 88 14.09 7.05 13.99
C ALA A 88 14.75 5.73 13.59
N GLU A 89 13.97 4.73 13.16
CA GLU A 89 14.51 3.49 12.57
C GLU A 89 14.93 3.71 11.11
N TYR A 90 14.16 4.53 10.38
CA TYR A 90 14.47 4.89 8.99
C TYR A 90 15.82 5.61 8.87
N ASP A 91 16.13 6.53 9.78
CA ASP A 91 17.40 7.28 9.78
C ASP A 91 18.64 6.37 9.99
N LYS A 92 18.45 5.09 10.32
CA LYS A 92 19.53 4.11 10.58
C LYS A 92 19.78 3.13 9.43
N ILE A 93 18.97 3.16 8.37
CA ILE A 93 19.11 2.23 7.25
C ILE A 93 19.70 2.94 6.03
N ASP A 94 20.59 2.25 5.32
CA ASP A 94 20.99 2.63 3.96
C ASP A 94 20.04 1.94 2.97
N VAL A 95 19.35 2.76 2.19
CA VAL A 95 18.27 2.33 1.30
C VAL A 95 18.83 1.92 -0.07
N GLU A 96 20.12 1.97 -0.34
CA GLU A 96 20.64 1.81 -1.72
C GLU A 96 21.29 0.46 -2.05
N SER A 97 21.64 -0.38 -1.07
CA SER A 97 22.61 -1.45 -1.34
C SER A 97 22.04 -2.88 -1.33
N VAL A 98 21.69 -3.45 -2.49
CA VAL A 98 21.70 -4.92 -2.73
C VAL A 98 21.92 -5.22 -4.23
N ILE A 99 22.82 -6.14 -4.57
CA ILE A 99 22.97 -6.76 -5.90
C ILE A 99 23.19 -8.27 -5.71
N PHE A 100 22.46 -9.11 -6.44
CA PHE A 100 22.67 -10.57 -6.47
C PHE A 100 22.82 -11.12 -7.90
N LYS A 101 23.31 -12.36 -7.98
CA LYS A 101 23.98 -12.94 -9.13
C LYS A 101 23.09 -13.97 -9.83
N LYS A 102 22.99 -13.79 -11.14
CA LYS A 102 22.27 -14.58 -12.13
C LYS A 102 22.42 -16.10 -11.99
N ASP A 103 21.28 -16.77 -11.82
CA ASP A 103 21.02 -18.11 -12.36
C ASP A 103 19.72 -18.09 -13.19
N ASN A 104 19.65 -18.91 -14.23
CA ASN A 104 18.49 -18.97 -15.13
C ASN A 104 17.27 -19.54 -14.38
N MET A 105 16.30 -18.68 -14.05
CA MET A 105 15.04 -19.11 -13.44
C MET A 105 14.11 -19.74 -14.49
N GLU A 106 13.61 -20.94 -14.21
CA GLU A 106 12.58 -21.61 -15.02
C GLU A 106 11.19 -21.30 -14.43
N LEU A 107 10.33 -20.61 -15.19
CA LEU A 107 9.04 -20.17 -14.68
C LEU A 107 8.08 -21.36 -14.47
N LYS A 108 7.58 -21.52 -13.24
CA LYS A 108 6.62 -22.54 -12.78
C LYS A 108 5.52 -21.92 -11.93
N ILE A 109 4.40 -22.62 -11.81
CA ILE A 109 3.36 -22.23 -10.85
C ILE A 109 3.95 -22.25 -9.43
N ILE A 110 3.81 -21.13 -8.72
CA ILE A 110 4.29 -20.99 -7.34
C ILE A 110 3.35 -21.79 -6.42
N LYS A 111 3.90 -22.79 -5.73
CA LYS A 111 3.16 -23.68 -4.82
C LYS A 111 3.75 -23.73 -3.41
N THR A 112 4.95 -23.19 -3.22
CA THR A 112 5.70 -23.24 -1.95
C THR A 112 6.22 -21.85 -1.61
N GLU A 113 6.41 -21.59 -0.32
CA GLU A 113 6.98 -20.32 0.15
C GLU A 113 8.41 -20.12 -0.35
N GLU A 114 9.20 -21.19 -0.45
CA GLU A 114 10.57 -21.16 -1.00
C GLU A 114 10.58 -20.63 -2.44
N LEU A 115 9.76 -21.21 -3.32
CA LEU A 115 9.67 -20.77 -4.71
C LEU A 115 9.11 -19.35 -4.83
N TYR A 116 8.21 -18.95 -3.93
CA TYR A 116 7.74 -17.56 -3.86
C TYR A 116 8.88 -16.59 -3.53
N GLN A 117 9.74 -16.92 -2.56
CA GLN A 117 10.91 -16.10 -2.24
C GLN A 117 11.91 -16.04 -3.41
N ASP A 118 12.15 -17.16 -4.10
CA ASP A 118 13.01 -17.19 -5.30
C ASP A 118 12.50 -16.22 -6.38
N TYR A 119 11.18 -16.23 -6.60
CA TYR A 119 10.53 -15.32 -7.55
C TYR A 119 10.67 -13.85 -7.15
N LEU A 120 10.48 -13.53 -5.87
CA LEU A 120 10.65 -12.16 -5.37
C LEU A 120 12.08 -11.65 -5.56
N ASN A 121 13.08 -12.50 -5.27
CA ASN A 121 14.50 -12.16 -5.45
C ASN A 121 14.82 -11.95 -6.92
N TRP A 122 14.35 -12.85 -7.80
CA TRP A 122 14.56 -12.74 -9.24
C TRP A 122 13.93 -11.50 -9.84
N VAL A 123 12.69 -11.16 -9.43
CA VAL A 123 12.01 -9.93 -9.85
C VAL A 123 12.79 -8.69 -9.41
N ASP A 124 13.30 -8.67 -8.18
CA ASP A 124 14.08 -7.53 -7.68
C ASP A 124 15.34 -7.27 -8.51
N GLU A 125 16.08 -8.33 -8.85
CA GLU A 125 17.26 -8.24 -9.73
C GLU A 125 16.91 -7.78 -11.16
N LEU A 126 15.73 -8.14 -11.67
CA LEU A 126 15.30 -7.71 -12.99
C LEU A 126 14.86 -6.25 -13.03
N PHE A 127 14.27 -5.74 -11.94
CA PHE A 127 13.96 -4.33 -11.83
C PHE A 127 15.24 -3.47 -11.87
N ASP A 128 16.36 -3.92 -11.29
CA ASP A 128 17.65 -3.22 -11.37
C ASP A 128 18.18 -3.05 -12.80
N LYS A 129 17.70 -3.88 -13.73
CA LYS A 129 18.13 -3.87 -15.14
C LYS A 129 17.30 -2.93 -16.01
N GLN A 130 16.22 -2.34 -15.48
CA GLN A 130 15.33 -1.42 -16.21
C GLN A 130 14.94 -1.96 -17.60
N LEU A 131 14.52 -3.23 -17.63
CA LEU A 131 14.16 -3.90 -18.88
C LEU A 131 12.88 -3.31 -19.46
N SER A 132 12.88 -3.04 -20.78
CA SER A 132 11.64 -2.71 -21.48
C SER A 132 10.68 -3.91 -21.47
N PRO A 133 9.36 -3.69 -21.23
CA PRO A 133 8.34 -4.75 -21.22
C PRO A 133 8.25 -5.54 -22.53
N ASP A 134 8.64 -4.93 -23.66
CA ASP A 134 8.57 -5.52 -25.01
C ASP A 134 9.74 -6.47 -25.32
N THR A 135 10.70 -6.59 -24.41
CA THR A 135 11.80 -7.54 -24.52
C THR A 135 11.36 -8.93 -24.06
N LYS A 136 12.08 -9.98 -24.51
CA LYS A 136 11.80 -11.36 -24.06
C LYS A 136 11.91 -11.49 -22.54
N GLU A 137 12.93 -10.88 -21.95
CA GLU A 137 13.13 -10.84 -20.50
C GLU A 137 12.03 -10.02 -19.80
N GLY A 138 11.55 -8.94 -20.43
CA GLY A 138 10.42 -8.14 -19.94
C GLY A 138 9.09 -8.90 -19.95
N GLU A 139 8.81 -9.68 -20.98
CA GLU A 139 7.67 -10.60 -21.00
C GLU A 139 7.76 -11.65 -19.89
N MET A 140 8.95 -12.24 -19.68
CA MET A 140 9.17 -13.18 -18.57
C MET A 140 8.94 -12.53 -17.20
N LEU A 141 9.36 -11.28 -17.02
CA LEU A 141 9.11 -10.51 -15.81
C LEU A 141 7.61 -10.28 -15.58
N GLN A 142 6.84 -9.93 -16.62
CA GLN A 142 5.38 -9.80 -16.52
C GLN A 142 4.71 -11.11 -16.09
N VAL A 143 5.14 -12.24 -16.66
CA VAL A 143 4.63 -13.57 -16.27
C VAL A 143 4.96 -13.86 -14.81
N ALA A 144 6.19 -13.58 -14.35
CA ALA A 144 6.56 -13.81 -12.96
C ALA A 144 5.74 -12.94 -11.98
N LEU A 145 5.51 -11.66 -12.31
CA LEU A 145 4.67 -10.77 -11.51
C LEU A 145 3.23 -11.28 -11.40
N LEU A 146 2.68 -11.84 -12.49
CA LEU A 146 1.35 -12.47 -12.47
C LEU A 146 1.32 -13.71 -11.58
N LEU A 147 2.36 -14.56 -11.64
CA LEU A 147 2.47 -15.76 -10.80
C LEU A 147 2.61 -15.41 -9.32
N ILE A 148 3.40 -14.39 -9.00
CA ILE A 148 3.51 -13.83 -7.65
C ILE A 148 2.15 -13.35 -7.18
N LYS A 149 1.46 -12.53 -7.97
CA LYS A 149 0.14 -12.00 -7.62
C LYS A 149 -0.84 -13.13 -7.32
N GLN A 150 -0.92 -14.14 -8.17
CA GLN A 150 -1.81 -15.28 -7.97
C GLN A 150 -1.51 -16.01 -6.66
N TYR A 151 -0.23 -16.23 -6.35
CA TYR A 151 0.18 -16.86 -5.10
C TYR A 151 -0.19 -16.01 -3.88
N GLU A 152 0.07 -14.70 -3.94
CA GLU A 152 -0.24 -13.77 -2.86
C GLU A 152 -1.74 -13.54 -2.67
N ASP A 153 -2.55 -13.53 -3.72
CA ASP A 153 -4.02 -13.48 -3.61
C ASP A 153 -4.55 -14.68 -2.81
N ALA A 154 -3.95 -15.87 -2.99
CA ALA A 154 -4.37 -17.09 -2.32
C ALA A 154 -3.83 -17.23 -0.88
N ASN A 155 -2.58 -16.82 -0.64
CA ASN A 155 -1.87 -17.08 0.63
C ASN A 155 -1.77 -15.84 1.54
N TYR A 156 -1.80 -14.64 0.95
CA TYR A 156 -1.59 -13.36 1.62
C TYR A 156 -2.67 -12.33 1.26
N PRO A 157 -3.97 -12.65 1.46
CA PRO A 157 -5.04 -11.69 1.19
C PRO A 157 -4.89 -10.48 2.10
N VAL A 158 -4.92 -9.28 1.52
CA VAL A 158 -4.82 -8.03 2.27
C VAL A 158 -6.22 -7.62 2.73
N PRO A 159 -6.48 -7.57 4.06
CA PRO A 159 -7.81 -7.25 4.57
C PRO A 159 -8.18 -5.79 4.28
N MET A 160 -9.48 -5.49 4.26
CA MET A 160 -9.94 -4.10 4.26
C MET A 160 -9.62 -3.45 5.62
N PRO A 161 -9.33 -2.13 5.65
CA PRO A 161 -9.23 -1.39 6.91
C PRO A 161 -10.58 -1.36 7.63
N ASP A 162 -10.56 -1.26 8.97
CA ASP A 162 -11.78 -1.03 9.73
C ASP A 162 -12.43 0.31 9.32
N PRO A 163 -13.73 0.35 8.98
CA PRO A 163 -14.34 1.56 8.45
C PRO A 163 -14.32 2.76 9.41
N ILE A 164 -14.40 2.54 10.73
CA ILE A 164 -14.35 3.64 11.70
C ILE A 164 -12.92 4.15 11.83
N GLU A 165 -11.93 3.26 11.87
CA GLU A 165 -10.53 3.66 11.90
C GLU A 165 -10.12 4.37 10.61
N ALA A 166 -10.63 3.93 9.44
CA ALA A 166 -10.42 4.60 8.16
C ALA A 166 -10.98 6.02 8.16
N ILE A 167 -12.21 6.21 8.66
CA ILE A 167 -12.80 7.55 8.84
C ILE A 167 -11.90 8.42 9.72
N LYS A 168 -11.41 7.92 10.86
CA LYS A 168 -10.53 8.68 11.75
C LYS A 168 -9.20 9.02 11.08
N ALA A 169 -8.62 8.09 10.33
CA ALA A 169 -7.37 8.29 9.61
C ALA A 169 -7.52 9.42 8.60
N LYS A 170 -8.54 9.37 7.73
CA LYS A 170 -8.83 10.43 6.75
C LYS A 170 -9.20 11.77 7.37
N MET A 171 -9.95 11.77 8.48
CA MET A 171 -10.21 13.00 9.22
C MET A 171 -8.90 13.65 9.70
N LYS A 172 -7.98 12.85 10.24
CA LYS A 172 -6.68 13.34 10.72
C LYS A 172 -5.82 13.88 9.57
N GLU A 173 -5.78 13.19 8.43
CA GLU A 173 -5.07 13.63 7.23
C GLU A 173 -5.61 14.97 6.69
N ALA A 174 -6.94 15.11 6.66
CA ALA A 174 -7.62 16.34 6.26
C ALA A 174 -7.62 17.45 7.34
N GLY A 175 -7.04 17.21 8.52
CA GLY A 175 -7.05 18.16 9.64
C GLY A 175 -8.43 18.41 10.26
N LEU A 176 -9.40 17.53 9.99
CA LEU A 176 -10.78 17.63 10.48
C LEU A 176 -10.92 17.19 11.93
N ARG A 177 -11.81 17.86 12.65
CA ARG A 177 -12.19 17.54 14.03
C ARG A 177 -13.64 17.08 14.08
N ASN A 178 -14.04 16.40 15.16
CA ASN A 178 -15.42 15.92 15.32
C ASN A 178 -16.47 17.05 15.21
N LYS A 179 -16.13 18.28 15.59
CA LYS A 179 -17.03 19.44 15.46
C LYS A 179 -17.36 19.78 14.01
N ASP A 180 -16.47 19.46 13.08
CA ASP A 180 -16.60 19.79 11.65
C ASP A 180 -17.56 18.82 10.94
N LEU A 181 -17.90 17.69 11.60
CA LEU A 181 -18.92 16.74 11.15
C LEU A 181 -20.32 17.04 11.72
N VAL A 182 -20.43 17.95 12.69
CA VAL A 182 -21.72 18.30 13.30
C VAL A 182 -22.61 18.98 12.26
N GLY A 183 -23.89 18.63 12.25
CA GLY A 183 -24.87 19.12 11.26
C GLY A 183 -24.89 18.31 9.96
N LYS A 184 -23.75 17.80 9.49
CA LYS A 184 -23.69 16.86 8.35
C LYS A 184 -24.01 15.43 8.76
N VAL A 185 -23.36 14.95 9.83
CA VAL A 185 -23.53 13.59 10.37
C VAL A 185 -24.60 13.56 11.46
N GLY A 186 -24.75 14.66 12.21
CA GLY A 186 -25.75 14.78 13.28
C GLY A 186 -25.26 15.62 14.45
N SER A 187 -25.79 15.37 15.65
CA SER A 187 -25.39 16.07 16.86
C SER A 187 -23.97 15.70 17.30
N LYS A 188 -23.33 16.57 18.10
CA LYS A 188 -21.98 16.31 18.66
C LYS A 188 -21.89 14.96 19.40
N GLY A 189 -22.92 14.60 20.15
CA GLY A 189 -23.00 13.32 20.86
C GLY A 189 -23.16 12.12 19.92
N TYR A 190 -23.89 12.31 18.82
CA TYR A 190 -24.07 11.28 17.80
C TYR A 190 -22.76 11.02 17.04
N VAL A 191 -22.09 12.07 16.56
CA VAL A 191 -20.76 11.97 15.91
C VAL A 191 -19.77 11.21 16.80
N SER A 192 -19.68 11.57 18.08
CA SER A 192 -18.78 10.89 19.03
C SER A 192 -19.13 9.41 19.19
N SER A 193 -20.42 9.07 19.21
CA SER A 193 -20.87 7.68 19.38
C SER A 193 -20.66 6.82 18.14
N ILE A 194 -20.72 7.41 16.93
CA ILE A 194 -20.35 6.74 15.67
C ILE A 194 -18.84 6.48 15.64
N LEU A 195 -18.02 7.52 15.86
CA LEU A 195 -16.57 7.40 15.81
C LEU A 195 -15.98 6.52 16.93
N SER A 196 -16.73 6.28 18.01
CA SER A 196 -16.31 5.35 19.06
C SER A 196 -16.87 3.92 18.87
N GLY A 197 -17.59 3.65 17.79
CA GLY A 197 -18.23 2.35 17.54
C GLY A 197 -19.40 2.01 18.48
N ARG A 198 -19.88 2.96 19.30
CA ARG A 198 -21.04 2.73 20.19
C ARG A 198 -22.37 2.73 19.42
N LYS A 199 -22.40 3.41 18.28
CA LYS A 199 -23.53 3.39 17.34
C LYS A 199 -23.04 2.85 15.99
N PRO A 200 -23.86 2.03 15.31
CA PRO A 200 -23.48 1.45 14.04
C PRO A 200 -23.40 2.53 12.95
N LEU A 201 -22.49 2.32 12.01
CA LEU A 201 -22.42 3.12 10.79
C LEU A 201 -23.56 2.70 9.84
N THR A 202 -24.46 3.62 9.51
CA THR A 202 -25.55 3.34 8.56
C THR A 202 -25.05 3.49 7.12
N LEU A 203 -25.77 2.90 6.16
CA LEU A 203 -25.45 3.03 4.73
C LEU A 203 -25.44 4.50 4.25
N GLU A 204 -26.32 5.33 4.80
CA GLU A 204 -26.36 6.75 4.50
C GLU A 204 -25.09 7.47 4.97
N LEU A 205 -24.62 7.15 6.18
CA LEU A 205 -23.37 7.68 6.72
C LEU A 205 -22.15 7.14 5.96
N ALA A 206 -22.14 5.87 5.57
CA ALA A 206 -21.09 5.29 4.73
C ALA A 206 -20.98 6.04 3.40
N LYS A 207 -22.11 6.30 2.71
CA LYS A 207 -22.13 7.10 1.47
C LYS A 207 -21.64 8.53 1.69
N LEU A 208 -22.01 9.13 2.82
CA LEU A 208 -21.53 10.46 3.21
C LEU A 208 -20.00 10.46 3.38
N PHE A 209 -19.44 9.55 4.17
CA PHE A 209 -17.99 9.48 4.40
C PHE A 209 -17.21 9.11 3.14
N HIS A 210 -17.74 8.22 2.29
CA HIS A 210 -17.16 7.95 0.98
C HIS A 210 -16.98 9.24 0.17
N ARG A 211 -18.03 10.07 0.08
CA ARG A 211 -17.98 11.32 -0.69
C ARG A 211 -17.10 12.40 -0.05
N GLU A 212 -17.21 12.59 1.26
CA GLU A 212 -16.55 13.72 1.95
C GLU A 212 -15.08 13.43 2.28
N LEU A 213 -14.71 12.17 2.49
CA LEU A 213 -13.36 11.76 2.89
C LEU A 213 -12.64 10.90 1.83
N ASN A 214 -13.28 10.68 0.67
CA ASN A 214 -12.76 9.86 -0.43
C ASN A 214 -12.36 8.44 0.01
N ILE A 215 -13.08 7.86 0.96
CA ILE A 215 -12.85 6.49 1.45
C ILE A 215 -13.51 5.51 0.47
N PRO A 216 -12.80 4.51 -0.10
CA PRO A 216 -13.39 3.56 -1.02
C PRO A 216 -14.63 2.88 -0.44
N ALA A 217 -15.67 2.70 -1.26
CA ALA A 217 -16.96 2.18 -0.80
C ALA A 217 -16.84 0.77 -0.18
N GLU A 218 -15.89 -0.02 -0.67
CA GLU A 218 -15.63 -1.39 -0.23
C GLU A 218 -15.18 -1.48 1.24
N VAL A 219 -14.56 -0.43 1.76
CA VAL A 219 -14.20 -0.31 3.19
C VAL A 219 -15.44 -0.35 4.08
N PHE A 220 -16.60 0.09 3.56
CA PHE A 220 -17.87 0.08 4.31
C PHE A 220 -18.72 -1.17 4.07
N LEU A 221 -18.27 -2.09 3.20
CA LEU A 221 -18.97 -3.33 2.87
C LEU A 221 -18.37 -4.56 3.58
N SER A 222 -17.24 -4.40 4.25
CA SER A 222 -16.54 -5.42 5.03
C SER A 222 -17.19 -5.72 6.37
#